data_AF-S2K1A7-F1
#
_entry.id   AF-S2K1A7-F1
#
_cell.length_a   1.000
_cell.length_b   1.000
_cell.length_c   1.000
_cell.angle_alpha   90.00
_cell.angle_beta   90.00
_cell.angle_gamma   90.00
#
_symmetry.space_group_name_H-M   'P 1'
#
loop_
_entity.id
_entity.type
_entity.pdbx_description
1 polymer ?
#
loop_
_entity_poly.entity_id
_entity_poly.type
_entity_poly.pdbx_seq_one_letter_code
_entity_poly.pdbx_strand_id
1 'polypeptide(L)'
;MEDAAALIFHAPDTVLSKLPDHTTNQPWILESLEAPFSSLFRADKDLMTSFNYLASYNFKSTFLFSYFSPGIMDVVNRPLPRDFLKTKTKSAPILWIAKNCRATNGREKYIEKLMEYVDVHSYGDCLNNKPFPTDKSRTDLIAEYKFYLSIENSNCQDYATEKLYDTLALSAVPIVDGPASYAGYIPTNRSVIYMDAYPDPKDLADYINYLHNNDTAYLQYLSFRQNAIDVAPKNRLEPEFISHWNDTMDFNQKSSYCSVCRGVLPWWSYKSDPDQKHTYHDPNEDNIFLADDTCSASGKWNYIADGPPYQPNWTPRPRDEFTRPNFTLQQETQATNDTLTAIDNKSQTYDAQDAAFRVLVANRI
;
A
#
# COMPACT_ATOMS: atom_id res chain seq x y z
N MET A 1 -11.44 30.98 -4.22
CA MET A 1 -10.21 30.42 -3.61
C MET A 1 -9.96 31.04 -2.26
N GLU A 2 -9.98 32.38 -2.15
CA GLU A 2 -9.67 33.13 -0.92
C GLU A 2 -10.51 32.72 0.30
N ASP A 3 -11.76 32.27 0.12
CA ASP A 3 -12.65 31.87 1.22
C ASP A 3 -12.44 30.45 1.76
N ALA A 4 -11.66 29.60 1.09
CA ALA A 4 -11.52 28.21 1.50
C ALA A 4 -10.67 28.04 2.76
N ALA A 5 -10.88 26.94 3.49
CA ALA A 5 -10.09 26.55 4.66
C ALA A 5 -8.66 26.12 4.30
N ALA A 6 -8.51 25.49 3.15
CA ALA A 6 -7.26 25.02 2.57
C ALA A 6 -7.45 24.83 1.06
N LEU A 7 -6.34 24.83 0.32
CA LEU A 7 -6.31 24.43 -1.08
C LEU A 7 -5.64 23.06 -1.19
N ILE A 8 -6.33 22.12 -1.83
CA ILE A 8 -5.78 20.79 -2.13
C ILE A 8 -5.41 20.75 -3.61
N PHE A 9 -4.17 20.37 -3.89
CA PHE A 9 -3.62 20.21 -5.23
C PHE A 9 -3.39 18.74 -5.51
N HIS A 10 -4.12 18.18 -6.47
CA HIS A 10 -3.86 16.82 -6.95
C HIS A 10 -2.57 16.84 -7.78
N ALA A 11 -1.55 16.11 -7.34
CA ALA A 11 -0.20 16.26 -7.90
C ALA A 11 -0.09 16.01 -9.42
N PRO A 12 -0.72 14.96 -10.00
CA PRO A 12 -0.71 14.75 -11.44
C PRO A 12 -1.26 15.91 -12.27
N ASP A 13 -2.20 16.67 -11.70
CA ASP A 13 -2.85 17.81 -12.39
C ASP A 13 -2.14 19.14 -12.10
N THR A 14 -1.11 19.13 -11.26
CA THR A 14 -0.46 20.34 -10.76
C THR A 14 0.62 20.81 -11.71
N VAL A 15 0.52 22.06 -12.14
CA VAL A 15 1.55 22.78 -12.90
C VAL A 15 2.06 23.91 -12.02
N LEU A 16 3.27 23.78 -11.48
CA LEU A 16 3.82 24.73 -10.49
C LEU A 16 3.77 26.19 -10.96
N SER A 17 4.04 26.45 -12.24
CA SER A 17 4.01 27.80 -12.82
C SER A 17 2.61 28.40 -12.96
N LYS A 18 1.55 27.62 -12.71
CA LYS A 18 0.14 28.04 -12.76
C LYS A 18 -0.51 28.06 -11.38
N LEU A 19 0.26 27.81 -10.32
CA LEU A 19 -0.23 27.94 -8.96
C LEU A 19 -0.66 29.40 -8.73
N PRO A 20 -1.78 29.62 -8.02
CA PRO A 20 -2.22 30.98 -7.71
C PRO A 20 -1.18 31.69 -6.85
N ASP A 21 -1.17 33.02 -6.82
CA ASP A 21 -0.29 33.73 -5.89
C ASP A 21 -0.61 33.32 -4.45
N HIS A 22 0.43 33.07 -3.65
CA HIS A 22 0.31 32.68 -2.25
C HIS A 22 -0.06 33.89 -1.38
N THR A 23 -1.23 34.49 -1.62
CA THR A 23 -1.65 35.80 -1.10
C THR A 23 -2.26 35.75 0.29
N THR A 24 -2.61 34.56 0.77
CA THR A 24 -3.18 34.32 2.10
C THR A 24 -2.30 33.32 2.85
N ASN A 25 -2.26 33.39 4.19
CA ASN A 25 -1.64 32.35 5.04
C ASN A 25 -2.42 31.02 4.98
N GLN A 26 -3.11 30.71 3.87
CA GLN A 26 -3.92 29.51 3.70
C GLN A 26 -3.03 28.30 3.46
N PRO A 27 -3.26 27.18 4.16
CA PRO A 27 -2.46 25.98 3.95
C PRO A 27 -2.73 25.38 2.57
N TRP A 28 -1.64 25.08 1.88
CA TRP A 28 -1.63 24.32 0.63
C TRP A 28 -1.23 22.88 0.90
N ILE A 29 -2.07 21.96 0.44
CA ILE A 29 -1.90 20.52 0.65
C ILE A 29 -1.70 19.88 -0.70
N LEU A 30 -0.55 19.24 -0.92
CA LEU A 30 -0.35 18.39 -2.09
C LEU A 30 -0.92 17.01 -1.81
N GLU A 31 -1.79 16.52 -2.68
CA GLU A 31 -2.38 15.18 -2.60
C GLU A 31 -1.79 14.28 -3.69
N SER A 32 -1.36 13.08 -3.30
CA SER A 32 -1.06 12.02 -4.26
C SER A 32 -1.05 10.62 -3.65
N LEU A 33 -1.75 9.69 -4.29
CA LEU A 33 -1.64 8.25 -4.05
C LEU A 33 -0.58 7.55 -4.93
N GLU A 34 0.08 8.28 -5.83
CA GLU A 34 1.14 7.77 -6.69
C GLU A 34 2.54 8.08 -6.14
N ALA A 35 3.54 7.29 -6.54
CA ALA A 35 4.95 7.53 -6.23
C ALA A 35 5.45 8.88 -6.81
N PRO A 36 6.47 9.53 -6.23
CA PRO A 36 6.97 10.84 -6.65
C PRO A 36 7.29 10.94 -8.15
N PHE A 37 7.82 9.88 -8.76
CA PHE A 37 8.20 9.91 -10.18
C PHE A 37 7.03 9.97 -11.16
N SER A 38 5.79 9.76 -10.71
CA SER A 38 4.59 10.04 -11.50
C SER A 38 4.37 11.53 -11.77
N SER A 39 4.92 12.41 -10.91
CA SER A 39 4.88 13.86 -11.06
C SER A 39 6.24 14.41 -10.64
N LEU A 40 7.17 14.49 -11.60
CA LEU A 40 8.62 14.64 -11.35
C LEU A 40 9.03 15.78 -10.40
N PHE A 41 8.24 16.86 -10.31
CA PHE A 41 8.52 17.95 -9.36
C PHE A 41 8.50 17.46 -7.89
N ARG A 42 7.81 16.36 -7.59
CA ARG A 42 7.76 15.75 -6.25
C ARG A 42 9.06 15.09 -5.82
N ALA A 43 9.95 14.80 -6.77
CA ALA A 43 11.29 14.30 -6.46
C ALA A 43 12.26 15.42 -6.07
N ASP A 44 11.88 16.69 -6.26
CA ASP A 44 12.67 17.86 -5.93
C ASP A 44 12.20 18.46 -4.60
N LYS A 45 13.08 18.43 -3.59
CA LYS A 45 12.75 18.91 -2.23
C LYS A 45 12.45 20.41 -2.21
N ASP A 46 13.13 21.20 -3.04
CA ASP A 46 12.95 22.65 -3.08
C ASP A 46 11.60 22.99 -3.71
N LEU A 47 11.23 22.33 -4.81
CA LEU A 47 9.91 22.51 -5.42
C LEU A 47 8.77 22.09 -4.48
N MET A 48 8.98 21.04 -3.68
CA MET A 48 8.01 20.59 -2.69
C MET A 48 7.76 21.59 -1.56
N THR A 49 8.68 22.53 -1.29
CA THR A 49 8.45 23.63 -0.32
C THR A 49 7.37 24.62 -0.76
N SER A 50 6.88 24.52 -2.00
CA SER A 50 5.71 25.28 -2.47
C SER A 50 4.42 24.88 -1.77
N PHE A 51 4.40 23.75 -1.04
CA PHE A 51 3.24 23.23 -0.30
C PHE A 51 3.56 23.17 1.19
N ASN A 52 2.54 23.33 2.03
CA ASN A 52 2.69 23.26 3.48
C ASN A 52 2.60 21.82 4.01
N TYR A 53 1.77 20.99 3.38
CA TYR A 53 1.51 19.62 3.83
C TYR A 53 1.42 18.64 2.67
N LEU A 54 1.72 17.38 2.96
CA LEU A 54 1.54 16.26 2.04
C LEU A 54 0.40 15.35 2.53
N ALA A 55 -0.50 15.03 1.61
CA ALA A 55 -1.50 13.99 1.75
C ALA A 55 -1.13 12.80 0.84
N SER A 56 -0.53 11.74 1.39
CA SER A 56 -0.02 10.62 0.59
C SER A 56 -0.06 9.26 1.30
N TYR A 57 0.35 8.21 0.58
CA TYR A 57 0.43 6.83 1.08
C TYR A 57 1.49 6.62 2.17
N ASN A 58 2.48 7.51 2.26
CA ASN A 58 3.58 7.35 3.20
C ASN A 58 3.11 7.69 4.63
N PHE A 59 3.41 6.84 5.61
CA PHE A 59 2.95 7.02 6.99
C PHE A 59 3.53 8.26 7.68
N LYS A 60 4.59 8.86 7.12
CA LYS A 60 5.15 10.14 7.60
C LYS A 60 4.39 11.37 7.10
N SER A 61 3.49 11.23 6.14
CA SER A 61 2.70 12.34 5.59
C SER A 61 1.78 12.92 6.66
N THR A 62 1.58 14.25 6.65
CA THR A 62 0.63 14.91 7.55
C THR A 62 -0.77 14.31 7.45
N PHE A 63 -1.20 13.97 6.24
CA PHE A 63 -2.46 13.27 6.00
C PHE A 63 -2.21 11.93 5.30
N LEU A 64 -2.61 10.83 5.93
CA LEU A 64 -2.48 9.51 5.33
C LEU A 64 -3.57 9.28 4.29
N PHE A 65 -3.20 8.99 3.05
CA PHE A 65 -4.12 8.55 2.01
C PHE A 65 -3.67 7.16 1.60
N SER A 66 -4.47 6.13 1.88
CA SER A 66 -4.04 4.74 1.68
C SER A 66 -5.05 3.95 0.86
N TYR A 67 -4.55 3.01 0.05
CA TYR A 67 -5.37 1.97 -0.60
C TYR A 67 -5.89 0.93 0.40
N PHE A 68 -5.27 0.86 1.58
CA PHE A 68 -5.70 0.02 2.68
C PHE A 68 -6.58 0.80 3.64
N SER A 69 -7.52 0.09 4.25
CA SER A 69 -8.39 0.60 5.30
C SER A 69 -8.69 -0.54 6.28
N PRO A 70 -9.31 -0.24 7.44
CA PRO A 70 -9.75 -1.26 8.39
C PRO A 70 -10.60 -2.38 7.78
N GLY A 71 -11.24 -2.15 6.63
CA GLY A 71 -11.95 -3.20 5.89
C GLY A 71 -11.08 -4.39 5.47
N ILE A 72 -9.74 -4.26 5.45
CA ILE A 72 -8.85 -5.42 5.24
C ILE A 72 -8.96 -6.45 6.38
N MET A 73 -9.36 -6.04 7.59
CA MET A 73 -9.57 -6.96 8.70
C MET A 73 -10.75 -7.91 8.40
N ASP A 74 -11.83 -7.41 7.81
CA ASP A 74 -12.95 -8.25 7.37
C ASP A 74 -12.52 -9.23 6.27
N VAL A 75 -11.66 -8.76 5.37
CA VAL A 75 -11.08 -9.57 4.30
C VAL A 75 -10.29 -10.76 4.85
N VAL A 76 -9.36 -10.53 5.78
CA VAL A 76 -8.49 -11.60 6.33
C VAL A 76 -9.21 -12.48 7.35
N ASN A 77 -10.35 -12.04 7.87
CA ASN A 77 -11.21 -12.81 8.77
C ASN A 77 -12.26 -13.63 8.03
N ARG A 78 -12.40 -13.45 6.71
CA ARG A 78 -13.33 -14.25 5.90
C ARG A 78 -12.72 -15.62 5.56
N PRO A 79 -13.31 -16.73 6.02
CA PRO A 79 -12.79 -18.05 5.72
C PRO A 79 -12.84 -18.38 4.23
N LEU A 80 -11.94 -19.26 3.78
CA LEU A 80 -11.99 -19.77 2.42
C LEU A 80 -13.22 -20.70 2.24
N PRO A 81 -13.97 -20.57 1.13
CA PRO A 81 -15.00 -21.54 0.76
C PRO A 81 -14.43 -22.95 0.63
N ARG A 82 -15.24 -23.99 0.91
CA ARG A 82 -14.82 -25.40 0.81
C ARG A 82 -14.32 -25.79 -0.58
N ASP A 83 -14.90 -25.20 -1.60
CA ASP A 83 -14.58 -25.41 -3.01
C ASP A 83 -13.72 -24.29 -3.60
N PHE A 84 -13.02 -23.53 -2.76
CA PHE A 84 -12.16 -22.42 -3.17
C PHE A 84 -11.21 -22.77 -4.34
N LEU A 85 -10.59 -23.94 -4.34
CA LEU A 85 -9.69 -24.34 -5.44
C LEU A 85 -10.42 -24.45 -6.79
N LYS A 86 -11.73 -24.71 -6.81
CA LYS A 86 -12.52 -24.73 -8.06
C LYS A 86 -12.72 -23.35 -8.67
N THR A 87 -12.55 -22.28 -7.90
CA THR A 87 -12.60 -20.92 -8.44
C THR A 87 -11.34 -20.58 -9.23
N LYS A 88 -10.25 -21.32 -9.02
CA LYS A 88 -8.97 -21.16 -9.73
C LYS A 88 -9.02 -21.86 -11.09
N THR A 89 -9.74 -21.25 -12.03
CA THR A 89 -10.11 -21.86 -13.31
C THR A 89 -9.06 -21.71 -14.41
N LYS A 90 -8.04 -20.88 -14.21
CA LYS A 90 -7.07 -20.54 -15.26
C LYS A 90 -5.91 -21.53 -15.28
N SER A 91 -5.55 -21.95 -16.49
CA SER A 91 -4.43 -22.86 -16.74
C SER A 91 -3.07 -22.20 -16.51
N ALA A 92 -2.93 -20.92 -16.89
CA ALA A 92 -1.73 -20.17 -16.56
C ALA A 92 -1.70 -19.88 -15.05
N PRO A 93 -0.57 -20.12 -14.36
CA PRO A 93 -0.46 -19.91 -12.93
C PRO A 93 -0.58 -18.43 -12.54
N ILE A 94 -0.01 -17.54 -13.35
CA ILE A 94 0.19 -16.13 -12.99
C ILE A 94 -0.68 -15.21 -13.87
N LEU A 95 -1.34 -14.26 -13.21
CA LEU A 95 -1.98 -13.11 -13.84
C LEU A 95 -1.18 -11.83 -13.60
N TRP A 96 -1.10 -10.98 -14.62
CA TRP A 96 -0.65 -9.60 -14.50
C TRP A 96 -1.58 -8.67 -15.26
N ILE A 97 -1.97 -7.56 -14.62
CA ILE A 97 -2.79 -6.52 -15.24
C ILE A 97 -2.11 -5.18 -14.99
N ALA A 98 -1.63 -4.53 -16.05
CA ALA A 98 -0.92 -3.26 -15.95
C ALA A 98 -1.20 -2.33 -17.13
N LYS A 99 -1.26 -1.03 -16.84
CA LYS A 99 -1.34 0.05 -17.83
C LYS A 99 -0.09 0.93 -17.88
N ASN A 100 0.59 1.09 -16.75
CA ASN A 100 1.88 1.79 -16.71
C ASN A 100 3.01 0.83 -17.10
N CYS A 101 3.53 1.00 -18.31
CA CYS A 101 4.60 0.17 -18.89
C CYS A 101 5.97 0.86 -18.87
N ARG A 102 6.07 1.96 -18.11
CA ARG A 102 7.29 2.75 -17.91
C ARG A 102 7.55 2.90 -16.42
N ALA A 103 7.35 1.81 -15.67
CA ALA A 103 7.66 1.78 -14.25
C ALA A 103 9.15 2.10 -14.03
N THR A 104 9.45 2.94 -13.03
CA THR A 104 10.83 3.34 -12.77
C THR A 104 11.68 2.19 -12.27
N ASN A 105 11.06 1.19 -11.62
CA ASN A 105 11.74 0.00 -11.13
C ASN A 105 12.12 -1.02 -12.22
N GLY A 106 11.60 -0.89 -13.44
CA GLY A 106 11.87 -1.80 -14.56
C GLY A 106 11.19 -3.17 -14.45
N ARG A 107 10.11 -3.30 -13.66
CA ARG A 107 9.37 -4.56 -13.44
C ARG A 107 9.00 -5.28 -14.74
N GLU A 108 8.75 -4.54 -15.82
CA GLU A 108 8.35 -5.08 -17.12
C GLU A 108 9.44 -5.99 -17.68
N LYS A 109 10.72 -5.64 -17.50
CA LYS A 109 11.87 -6.43 -17.96
C LYS A 109 11.95 -7.77 -17.23
N TYR A 110 11.76 -7.76 -15.92
CA TYR A 110 11.77 -8.99 -15.13
C TYR A 110 10.60 -9.90 -15.54
N ILE A 111 9.40 -9.34 -15.70
CA ILE A 111 8.20 -10.09 -16.09
C ILE A 111 8.34 -10.66 -17.50
N GLU A 112 8.87 -9.89 -18.45
CA GLU A 112 9.14 -10.35 -19.81
C GLU A 112 10.08 -11.57 -19.80
N LYS A 113 11.14 -11.53 -18.97
CA LYS A 113 12.05 -12.66 -18.81
C LYS A 113 11.41 -13.85 -18.09
N LEU A 114 10.57 -13.59 -17.08
CA LEU A 114 9.81 -14.63 -16.37
C LEU A 114 8.88 -15.41 -17.32
N MET A 115 8.29 -14.73 -18.30
CA MET A 115 7.40 -15.31 -19.31
C MET A 115 8.08 -16.34 -20.22
N GLU A 116 9.41 -16.39 -20.26
CA GLU A 116 10.14 -17.45 -20.97
C GLU A 116 10.13 -18.79 -20.21
N TYR A 117 9.87 -18.78 -18.90
CA TYR A 117 10.02 -19.95 -18.01
C TYR A 117 8.71 -20.41 -17.38
N VAL A 118 7.69 -19.55 -17.32
CA VAL A 118 6.37 -19.88 -16.78
C VAL A 118 5.28 -19.07 -17.49
N ASP A 119 4.11 -19.68 -17.68
CA ASP A 119 2.96 -19.00 -18.29
C ASP A 119 2.46 -17.84 -17.41
N VAL A 120 2.60 -16.62 -17.93
CA VAL A 120 1.98 -15.41 -17.38
C VAL A 120 0.93 -14.92 -18.37
N HIS A 121 -0.32 -14.83 -17.93
CA HIS A 121 -1.33 -14.10 -18.68
C HIS A 121 -1.25 -12.63 -18.30
N SER A 122 -0.93 -11.81 -19.29
CA SER A 122 -0.81 -10.36 -19.16
C SER A 122 -1.94 -9.68 -19.93
N TYR A 123 -2.75 -8.91 -19.20
CA TYR A 123 -3.81 -8.07 -19.75
C TYR A 123 -3.50 -6.59 -19.49
N GLY A 124 -4.15 -5.70 -20.25
CA GLY A 124 -3.90 -4.26 -20.19
C GLY A 124 -2.96 -3.83 -21.31
N ASP A 125 -2.16 -2.80 -21.06
CA ASP A 125 -1.35 -2.18 -22.12
C ASP A 125 0.08 -2.75 -22.16
N CYS A 126 0.56 -3.34 -21.06
CA CYS A 126 1.94 -3.78 -20.90
C CYS A 126 2.08 -5.28 -21.20
N LEU A 127 3.02 -5.67 -22.08
CA LEU A 127 3.26 -7.03 -22.60
C LEU A 127 2.05 -7.66 -23.31
N ASN A 128 0.84 -7.54 -22.75
CA ASN A 128 -0.48 -7.70 -23.39
C ASN A 128 -0.58 -8.93 -24.31
N ASN A 129 -0.26 -10.11 -23.76
CA ASN A 129 -0.37 -11.38 -24.49
C ASN A 129 -1.79 -11.97 -24.44
N LYS A 130 -2.73 -11.35 -23.72
CA LYS A 130 -4.15 -11.71 -23.67
C LYS A 130 -5.04 -10.47 -23.79
N PRO A 131 -6.06 -10.49 -24.66
CA PRO A 131 -7.04 -9.40 -24.73
C PRO A 131 -7.91 -9.39 -23.47
N PHE A 132 -8.24 -8.19 -22.99
CA PHE A 132 -9.14 -8.04 -21.85
C PHE A 132 -10.54 -8.60 -22.20
N PRO A 133 -11.11 -9.54 -21.42
CA PRO A 133 -12.43 -10.10 -21.71
C PRO A 133 -13.53 -9.04 -21.54
N THR A 134 -14.54 -9.07 -22.41
CA THR A 134 -15.66 -8.10 -22.38
C THR A 134 -16.66 -8.38 -21.26
N ASP A 135 -16.70 -9.62 -20.75
CA ASP A 135 -17.66 -10.12 -19.77
C ASP A 135 -17.08 -10.22 -18.35
N LYS A 136 -15.82 -9.82 -18.15
CA LYS A 136 -15.13 -9.93 -16.86
C LYS A 136 -14.56 -8.60 -16.43
N SER A 137 -14.64 -8.32 -15.14
CA SER A 137 -13.89 -7.25 -14.50
C SER A 137 -12.46 -7.69 -14.17
N ARG A 138 -11.62 -6.73 -13.77
CA ARG A 138 -10.28 -7.02 -13.22
C ARG A 138 -10.38 -7.94 -11.99
N THR A 139 -11.36 -7.73 -11.12
CA THR A 139 -11.54 -8.52 -9.90
C THR A 139 -11.97 -9.95 -10.22
N ASP A 140 -12.83 -10.15 -11.22
CA ASP A 140 -13.21 -11.50 -11.68
C ASP A 140 -11.98 -12.25 -12.20
N LEU A 141 -11.13 -11.58 -12.97
CA LEU A 141 -9.88 -12.17 -13.42
C LEU A 141 -8.99 -12.57 -12.24
N ILE A 142 -8.67 -11.66 -11.32
CA ILE A 142 -7.80 -11.97 -10.17
C ILE A 142 -8.31 -13.17 -9.37
N ALA A 143 -9.62 -13.26 -9.14
CA ALA A 143 -10.23 -14.38 -8.42
C ALA A 143 -9.99 -15.75 -9.10
N GLU A 144 -9.85 -15.78 -10.42
CA GLU A 144 -9.69 -17.00 -11.24
C GLU A 144 -8.26 -17.55 -11.31
N TYR A 145 -7.24 -16.78 -10.89
CA TYR A 145 -5.84 -17.21 -10.90
C TYR A 145 -5.34 -17.58 -9.51
N LYS A 146 -4.37 -18.50 -9.46
CA LYS A 146 -3.68 -18.85 -8.21
C LYS A 146 -2.78 -17.70 -7.75
N PHE A 147 -2.04 -17.09 -8.67
CA PHE A 147 -1.08 -16.01 -8.38
C PHE A 147 -1.40 -14.74 -9.16
N TYR A 148 -1.14 -13.59 -8.54
CA TYR A 148 -1.22 -12.28 -9.20
C TYR A 148 0.05 -11.48 -8.94
N LEU A 149 0.63 -10.93 -10.02
CA LEU A 149 1.78 -10.03 -9.95
C LEU A 149 1.34 -8.68 -9.37
N SER A 150 1.42 -8.57 -8.05
CA SER A 150 1.11 -7.39 -7.23
C SER A 150 2.32 -6.47 -7.14
N ILE A 151 2.93 -6.17 -8.29
CA ILE A 151 4.20 -5.45 -8.36
C ILE A 151 3.93 -3.96 -8.52
N GLU A 152 4.51 -3.15 -7.65
CA GLU A 152 4.40 -1.70 -7.70
C GLU A 152 5.22 -1.12 -8.85
N ASN A 153 4.86 0.09 -9.27
CA ASN A 153 5.54 0.77 -10.38
C ASN A 153 6.85 1.48 -9.94
N SER A 154 7.10 1.53 -8.63
CA SER A 154 8.24 2.17 -7.98
C SER A 154 8.55 1.43 -6.67
N ASN A 155 9.81 1.42 -6.25
CA ASN A 155 10.21 0.91 -4.94
C ASN A 155 10.37 2.09 -3.97
N CYS A 156 9.29 2.41 -3.26
CA CYS A 156 9.22 3.49 -2.26
C CYS A 156 8.78 2.89 -0.92
N GLN A 157 9.22 3.47 0.20
CA GLN A 157 8.73 3.10 1.53
C GLN A 157 7.20 3.27 1.61
N ASP A 158 6.52 2.33 2.27
CA ASP A 158 5.05 2.34 2.50
C ASP A 158 4.16 2.35 1.24
N TYR A 159 4.74 2.26 0.04
CA TYR A 159 4.00 2.27 -1.22
C TYR A 159 3.40 0.89 -1.52
N ALA A 160 2.34 0.53 -0.79
CA ALA A 160 1.53 -0.65 -1.04
C ALA A 160 0.13 -0.22 -1.51
N THR A 161 -0.28 -0.71 -2.68
CA THR A 161 -1.44 -0.17 -3.40
C THR A 161 -2.61 -1.16 -3.51
N GLU A 162 -3.59 -0.83 -4.35
CA GLU A 162 -4.71 -1.71 -4.70
C GLU A 162 -4.24 -3.06 -5.23
N LYS A 163 -3.03 -3.13 -5.81
CA LYS A 163 -2.47 -4.38 -6.33
C LYS A 163 -2.35 -5.44 -5.24
N LEU A 164 -1.80 -5.09 -4.08
CA LEU A 164 -1.70 -6.02 -2.96
C LEU A 164 -3.07 -6.22 -2.29
N TYR A 165 -3.79 -5.12 -2.02
CA TYR A 165 -5.10 -5.17 -1.36
C TYR A 165 -6.07 -6.09 -2.09
N ASP A 166 -6.27 -5.89 -3.39
CA ASP A 166 -7.25 -6.64 -4.19
C ASP A 166 -6.86 -8.12 -4.29
N THR A 167 -5.56 -8.40 -4.38
CA THR A 167 -5.06 -9.78 -4.46
C THR A 167 -5.34 -10.53 -3.17
N LEU A 168 -5.07 -9.91 -2.02
CA LEU A 168 -5.45 -10.44 -0.71
C LEU A 168 -6.96 -10.58 -0.61
N ALA A 169 -7.74 -9.60 -1.09
CA ALA A 169 -9.21 -9.60 -1.06
C ALA A 169 -9.84 -10.74 -1.85
N LEU A 170 -9.26 -11.05 -3.01
CA LEU A 170 -9.76 -12.05 -3.97
C LEU A 170 -9.11 -13.42 -3.79
N SER A 171 -8.34 -13.60 -2.71
CA SER A 171 -7.68 -14.86 -2.35
C SER A 171 -6.84 -15.43 -3.51
N ALA A 172 -6.14 -14.58 -4.24
CA ALA A 172 -4.97 -15.00 -5.02
C ALA A 172 -3.72 -14.79 -4.16
N VAL A 173 -2.63 -15.48 -4.47
CA VAL A 173 -1.36 -15.30 -3.77
C VAL A 173 -0.59 -14.15 -4.45
N PRO A 174 -0.31 -13.04 -3.75
CA PRO A 174 0.47 -11.93 -4.28
C PRO A 174 1.91 -12.35 -4.53
N ILE A 175 2.42 -12.08 -5.74
CA ILE A 175 3.85 -11.98 -6.01
C ILE A 175 4.19 -10.49 -5.99
N VAL A 176 5.03 -10.06 -5.06
CA VAL A 176 5.23 -8.64 -4.72
C VAL A 176 6.64 -8.14 -5.04
N ASP A 177 6.72 -6.89 -5.45
CA ASP A 177 7.91 -6.04 -5.41
C ASP A 177 7.46 -4.58 -5.30
N GLY A 178 8.15 -3.79 -4.48
CA GLY A 178 7.74 -2.43 -4.11
C GLY A 178 8.57 -1.94 -2.92
N PRO A 179 7.97 -1.57 -1.77
CA PRO A 179 8.71 -1.18 -0.58
C PRO A 179 9.72 -2.23 -0.11
N ALA A 180 10.77 -1.77 0.56
CA ALA A 180 11.74 -2.64 1.22
C ALA A 180 11.08 -3.54 2.30
N SER A 181 9.97 -3.11 2.87
CA SER A 181 9.17 -3.90 3.79
C SER A 181 7.69 -3.76 3.47
N TYR A 182 6.97 -4.89 3.43
CA TYR A 182 5.51 -4.91 3.44
C TYR A 182 4.96 -5.22 4.84
N ALA A 183 5.80 -5.08 5.88
CA ALA A 183 5.34 -5.18 7.25
C ALA A 183 4.21 -4.15 7.50
N GLY A 184 3.23 -4.56 8.29
CA GLY A 184 1.98 -3.81 8.42
C GLY A 184 0.98 -4.00 7.27
N TYR A 185 1.35 -4.47 6.08
CA TYR A 185 0.41 -4.66 4.95
C TYR A 185 0.04 -6.12 4.67
N ILE A 186 0.85 -7.06 5.14
CA ILE A 186 0.65 -8.50 4.89
C ILE A 186 0.05 -9.21 6.12
N PRO A 187 -0.98 -10.07 5.93
CA PRO A 187 -1.64 -10.75 7.05
C PRO A 187 -0.71 -11.69 7.81
N THR A 188 0.11 -12.45 7.09
CA THR A 188 1.18 -13.28 7.64
C THR A 188 2.43 -13.02 6.85
N ASN A 189 3.59 -13.28 7.45
CA ASN A 189 4.82 -13.24 6.70
C ASN A 189 4.70 -14.16 5.44
N ARG A 190 4.02 -15.33 5.51
CA ARG A 190 3.87 -16.30 4.39
C ARG A 190 2.51 -16.08 3.74
N SER A 191 2.17 -14.85 3.39
CA SER A 191 0.97 -14.52 2.63
C SER A 191 1.27 -13.91 1.27
N VAL A 192 2.55 -13.66 0.98
CA VAL A 192 3.07 -13.09 -0.27
C VAL A 192 4.34 -13.83 -0.67
N ILE A 193 4.63 -13.85 -1.97
CA ILE A 193 5.89 -14.32 -2.55
C ILE A 193 6.70 -13.10 -2.94
N TYR A 194 7.91 -12.95 -2.41
CA TYR A 194 8.76 -11.81 -2.72
C TYR A 194 9.53 -12.05 -4.03
N MET A 195 9.26 -11.26 -5.08
CA MET A 195 9.97 -11.36 -6.35
C MET A 195 11.48 -11.14 -6.18
N ASP A 196 11.85 -10.29 -5.22
CA ASP A 196 13.22 -9.94 -4.90
C ASP A 196 13.95 -10.99 -4.03
N ALA A 197 13.28 -12.08 -3.67
CA ALA A 197 13.94 -13.30 -3.20
C ALA A 197 14.46 -14.19 -4.36
N TYR A 198 14.10 -13.86 -5.60
CA TYR A 198 14.42 -14.63 -6.81
C TYR A 198 15.01 -13.71 -7.89
N PRO A 199 16.29 -13.28 -7.76
CA PRO A 199 16.92 -12.41 -8.75
C PRO A 199 16.91 -13.00 -10.17
N ASP A 200 17.10 -14.32 -10.29
CA ASP A 200 16.91 -15.03 -11.55
C ASP A 200 15.40 -15.36 -11.74
N PRO A 201 14.74 -14.84 -12.79
CA PRO A 201 13.34 -15.15 -13.08
C PRO A 201 13.06 -16.64 -13.25
N LYS A 202 14.05 -17.44 -13.65
CA LYS A 202 13.89 -18.90 -13.72
C LYS A 202 13.67 -19.53 -12.35
N ASP A 203 14.36 -19.05 -11.31
CA ASP A 203 14.17 -19.56 -9.96
C ASP A 203 12.75 -19.27 -9.44
N LEU A 204 12.21 -18.09 -9.74
CA LEU A 204 10.82 -17.76 -9.41
C LEU A 204 9.85 -18.66 -10.18
N ALA A 205 10.09 -18.86 -11.49
CA ALA A 205 9.27 -19.73 -12.31
C ALA A 205 9.23 -21.18 -11.79
N ASP A 206 10.38 -21.73 -11.41
CA ASP A 206 10.48 -23.07 -10.84
C ASP A 206 9.67 -23.17 -9.53
N TYR A 207 9.74 -22.14 -8.67
CA TYR A 207 8.97 -22.10 -7.42
C TYR A 207 7.46 -21.96 -7.65
N ILE A 208 7.04 -21.12 -8.59
CA ILE A 208 5.63 -20.98 -8.95
C ILE A 208 5.08 -22.28 -9.55
N ASN A 209 5.85 -22.97 -10.40
CA ASN A 209 5.46 -24.27 -10.94
C ASN A 209 5.30 -25.33 -9.83
N TYR A 210 6.19 -25.34 -8.83
CA TYR A 210 6.04 -26.20 -7.65
C TYR A 210 4.72 -25.91 -6.92
N LEU A 211 4.43 -24.65 -6.60
CA LEU A 211 3.21 -24.28 -5.89
C LEU A 211 1.95 -24.51 -6.73
N HIS A 212 1.99 -24.23 -8.03
CA HIS A 212 0.86 -24.42 -8.93
C HIS A 212 0.42 -25.90 -9.00
N ASN A 213 1.39 -26.82 -8.95
CA ASN A 213 1.16 -28.26 -8.98
C ASN A 213 0.98 -28.90 -7.60
N ASN A 214 1.05 -28.12 -6.52
CA ASN A 214 0.92 -28.60 -5.14
C ASN A 214 -0.05 -27.73 -4.34
N ASP A 215 -1.33 -28.11 -4.36
CA ASP A 215 -2.39 -27.37 -3.67
C ASP A 215 -2.15 -27.23 -2.17
N THR A 216 -1.54 -28.23 -1.52
CA THR A 216 -1.19 -28.16 -0.09
C THR A 216 -0.18 -27.06 0.16
N ALA A 217 0.88 -26.97 -0.65
CA ALA A 217 1.90 -25.93 -0.51
C ALA A 217 1.34 -24.54 -0.88
N TYR A 218 0.55 -24.45 -1.95
CA TYR A 218 -0.15 -23.23 -2.34
C TYR A 218 -1.05 -22.69 -1.22
N LEU A 219 -1.86 -23.54 -0.61
CA LEU A 219 -2.81 -23.14 0.44
C LEU A 219 -2.13 -22.62 1.70
N GLN A 220 -0.86 -22.96 1.96
CA GLN A 220 -0.11 -22.37 3.09
C GLN A 220 -0.01 -20.85 3.00
N TYR A 221 0.00 -20.28 1.78
CA TYR A 221 -0.02 -18.84 1.55
C TYR A 221 -1.35 -18.17 1.93
N LEU A 222 -2.41 -18.97 2.10
CA LEU A 222 -3.75 -18.52 2.47
C LEU A 222 -4.15 -19.02 3.86
N SER A 223 -3.20 -19.50 4.65
CA SER A 223 -3.41 -20.03 6.01
C SER A 223 -4.11 -19.03 6.93
N PHE A 224 -3.88 -17.73 6.73
CA PHE A 224 -4.56 -16.65 7.45
C PHE A 224 -6.08 -16.72 7.31
N ARG A 225 -6.62 -17.20 6.17
CA ARG A 225 -8.05 -17.42 5.97
C ARG A 225 -8.49 -18.86 6.27
N GLN A 226 -7.63 -19.86 6.05
CA GLN A 226 -7.97 -21.25 6.39
C GLN A 226 -8.26 -21.40 7.89
N ASN A 227 -7.48 -20.70 8.71
CA ASN A 227 -7.58 -20.76 10.16
C ASN A 227 -8.50 -19.67 10.73
N ALA A 228 -9.23 -18.92 9.89
CA ALA A 228 -9.98 -17.74 10.32
C ALA A 228 -11.15 -18.06 11.27
N ILE A 229 -11.72 -19.27 11.17
CA ILE A 229 -12.80 -19.74 12.06
C ILE A 229 -12.23 -20.19 13.41
N ASP A 230 -11.08 -20.87 13.38
CA ASP A 230 -10.59 -21.63 14.54
C ASP A 230 -9.55 -20.86 15.37
N VAL A 231 -8.86 -19.90 14.76
CA VAL A 231 -7.75 -19.16 15.39
C VAL A 231 -8.04 -17.67 15.38
N ALA A 232 -8.05 -17.07 16.57
CA ALA A 232 -8.26 -15.63 16.75
C ALA A 232 -7.21 -14.81 15.97
N PRO A 233 -7.57 -13.64 15.40
CA PRO A 233 -6.67 -12.82 14.58
C PRO A 233 -5.30 -12.57 15.24
N LYS A 234 -5.28 -12.21 16.53
CA LYS A 234 -4.05 -11.98 17.32
C LYS A 234 -3.07 -13.17 17.40
N ASN A 235 -3.55 -14.39 17.13
CA ASN A 235 -2.75 -15.61 17.21
C ASN A 235 -2.38 -16.17 15.82
N ARG A 236 -2.83 -15.53 14.72
CA ARG A 236 -2.55 -15.97 13.35
C ARG A 236 -2.11 -14.88 12.38
N LEU A 237 -2.26 -13.61 12.74
CA LEU A 237 -1.85 -12.47 11.91
C LEU A 237 -0.62 -11.78 12.51
N GLU A 238 0.15 -11.11 11.66
CA GLU A 238 1.29 -10.30 12.11
C GLU A 238 0.82 -9.16 13.03
N PRO A 239 1.51 -8.92 14.16
CA PRO A 239 1.13 -7.84 15.09
C PRO A 239 1.08 -6.45 14.43
N GLU A 240 2.04 -6.16 13.55
CA GLU A 240 2.11 -4.86 12.85
C GLU A 240 0.93 -4.66 11.89
N PHE A 241 0.49 -5.75 11.23
CA PHE A 241 -0.70 -5.72 10.38
C PHE A 241 -1.96 -5.41 11.20
N ILE A 242 -2.11 -6.05 12.36
CA ILE A 242 -3.24 -5.76 13.26
C ILE A 242 -3.18 -4.32 13.74
N SER A 243 -2.00 -3.83 14.17
CA SER A 243 -1.87 -2.47 14.70
C SER A 243 -2.23 -1.39 13.69
N HIS A 244 -1.96 -1.61 12.39
CA HIS A 244 -2.28 -0.62 11.37
C HIS A 244 -3.76 -0.61 10.98
N TRP A 245 -4.46 -1.74 11.05
CA TRP A 245 -5.79 -1.87 10.41
C TRP A 245 -6.94 -2.23 11.35
N ASN A 246 -6.68 -2.60 12.62
CA ASN A 246 -7.77 -3.01 13.51
C ASN A 246 -8.53 -1.84 14.14
N ASP A 247 -7.89 -0.67 14.30
CA ASP A 247 -8.52 0.50 14.91
C ASP A 247 -9.11 1.44 13.86
N THR A 248 -10.44 1.34 13.68
CA THR A 248 -11.16 2.22 12.74
C THR A 248 -11.18 3.68 13.20
N MET A 249 -11.17 3.94 14.50
CA MET A 249 -11.19 5.30 15.03
C MET A 249 -9.84 5.98 14.78
N ASP A 250 -8.73 5.31 15.11
CA ASP A 250 -7.38 5.82 14.85
C ASP A 250 -7.14 6.03 13.36
N PHE A 251 -7.53 5.06 12.52
CA PHE A 251 -7.45 5.22 11.07
C PHE A 251 -8.26 6.44 10.60
N ASN A 252 -9.52 6.55 11.03
CA ASN A 252 -10.36 7.69 10.65
C ASN A 252 -9.82 9.01 11.16
N GLN A 253 -8.98 9.04 12.21
CA GLN A 253 -8.32 10.24 12.72
C GLN A 253 -7.17 10.72 11.81
N LYS A 254 -6.42 9.79 11.22
CA LYS A 254 -5.21 10.07 10.43
C LYS A 254 -5.44 10.04 8.92
N SER A 255 -6.51 9.40 8.46
CA SER A 255 -6.72 9.08 7.06
C SER A 255 -7.70 9.98 6.31
N SER A 256 -7.45 10.11 5.00
CA SER A 256 -8.37 10.62 3.98
C SER A 256 -8.81 12.07 4.21
N TYR A 257 -9.85 12.51 3.51
CA TYR A 257 -10.35 13.88 3.64
C TYR A 257 -10.84 14.23 5.05
N CYS A 258 -11.21 13.24 5.88
CA CYS A 258 -11.56 13.49 7.28
C CYS A 258 -10.38 14.02 8.10
N SER A 259 -9.17 13.50 7.89
CA SER A 259 -7.97 14.02 8.57
C SER A 259 -7.60 15.41 8.09
N VAL A 260 -7.74 15.66 6.78
CA VAL A 260 -7.58 17.01 6.21
C VAL A 260 -8.55 17.99 6.87
N CYS A 261 -9.85 17.67 6.91
CA CYS A 261 -10.86 18.52 7.52
C CYS A 261 -10.50 18.89 8.97
N ARG A 262 -10.06 17.92 9.78
CA ARG A 262 -9.65 18.19 11.17
C ARG A 262 -8.34 18.98 11.27
N GLY A 263 -7.37 18.72 10.41
CA GLY A 263 -6.08 19.42 10.41
C GLY A 263 -6.24 20.90 10.05
N VAL A 264 -7.19 21.24 9.16
CA VAL A 264 -7.43 22.62 8.74
C VAL A 264 -8.38 23.39 9.66
N LEU A 265 -9.04 22.72 10.62
CA LEU A 265 -9.98 23.35 11.54
C LEU A 265 -9.40 24.55 12.30
N PRO A 266 -8.21 24.48 12.91
CA PRO A 266 -7.75 25.61 13.71
C PRO A 266 -7.36 26.81 12.83
N TRP A 267 -6.93 26.58 11.59
CA TRP A 267 -6.78 27.67 10.61
C TRP A 267 -8.12 28.34 10.31
N TRP A 268 -9.16 27.54 10.10
CA TRP A 268 -10.52 28.06 9.87
C TRP A 268 -10.99 28.89 11.06
N SER A 269 -10.82 28.39 12.29
CA SER A 269 -11.16 29.10 13.52
C SER A 269 -10.39 30.42 13.63
N TYR A 270 -9.07 30.42 13.42
CA TYR A 270 -8.25 31.63 13.43
C TYR A 270 -8.67 32.67 12.38
N LYS A 271 -8.96 32.23 11.15
CA LYS A 271 -9.45 33.13 10.10
C LYS A 271 -10.81 33.74 10.45
N SER A 272 -11.69 32.97 11.11
CA SER A 272 -13.03 33.42 11.48
C SER A 272 -13.05 34.36 12.71
N ASP A 273 -12.03 34.31 13.56
CA ASP A 273 -11.88 35.14 14.76
C ASP A 273 -10.38 35.39 15.04
N PRO A 274 -9.81 36.54 14.60
CA PRO A 274 -8.39 36.86 14.77
C PRO A 274 -7.93 36.94 16.23
N ASP A 275 -8.86 37.13 17.17
CA ASP A 275 -8.60 37.22 18.60
C ASP A 275 -8.54 35.83 19.27
N GLN A 276 -9.06 34.77 18.61
CA GLN A 276 -8.82 33.38 18.99
C GLN A 276 -7.46 32.92 18.46
N LYS A 277 -6.44 33.02 19.32
CA LYS A 277 -5.11 32.43 19.10
C LYS A 277 -5.14 30.90 19.23
N HIS A 278 -5.82 30.22 18.32
CA HIS A 278 -5.64 28.78 18.13
C HIS A 278 -4.76 28.57 16.89
N THR A 279 -3.44 28.63 17.09
CA THR A 279 -2.50 28.10 16.10
C THR A 279 -2.64 26.58 16.11
N TYR A 280 -3.03 25.99 14.98
CA TYR A 280 -2.74 24.57 14.76
C TYR A 280 -1.23 24.46 14.78
N HIS A 281 -0.67 23.85 15.83
CA HIS A 281 0.71 23.42 15.81
C HIS A 281 0.73 21.97 15.38
N ASP A 282 1.23 21.70 14.18
CA ASP A 282 1.66 20.35 13.85
C ASP A 282 2.79 20.01 14.84
N PRO A 283 2.69 18.95 15.65
CA PRO A 283 3.76 18.56 16.56
C PRO A 283 5.10 18.29 15.83
N ASN A 284 5.09 18.19 14.50
CA ASN A 284 6.26 18.04 13.65
C ASN A 284 6.57 19.28 12.79
N GLU A 285 6.16 20.50 13.19
CA GLU A 285 6.42 21.74 12.43
C GLU A 285 7.89 21.90 11.99
N ASP A 286 8.85 21.46 12.81
CA ASP A 286 10.28 21.53 12.52
C ASP A 286 10.76 20.44 11.52
N ASN A 287 9.92 19.47 11.16
CA ASN A 287 10.29 18.32 10.32
C ASN A 287 9.10 17.74 9.51
N ILE A 288 8.34 18.61 8.83
CA ILE A 288 7.21 18.19 7.99
C ILE A 288 7.70 17.35 6.81
N PHE A 289 7.11 16.17 6.63
CA PHE A 289 7.41 15.29 5.50
C PHE A 289 6.71 15.78 4.23
N LEU A 290 7.48 16.37 3.32
CA LEU A 290 6.99 16.85 2.02
C LEU A 290 7.50 16.05 0.82
N ALA A 291 8.66 15.41 0.94
CA ALA A 291 9.28 14.68 -0.16
C ALA A 291 9.70 13.27 0.28
N ASP A 292 9.30 12.27 -0.50
CA ASP A 292 9.68 10.88 -0.29
C ASP A 292 11.00 10.58 -1.02
N ASP A 293 12.11 10.64 -0.27
CA ASP A 293 13.45 10.34 -0.76
C ASP A 293 13.83 8.86 -0.65
N THR A 294 12.90 8.01 -0.21
CA THR A 294 13.09 6.55 -0.17
C THR A 294 12.87 5.89 -1.52
N CYS A 295 12.25 6.61 -2.45
CA CYS A 295 11.94 6.14 -3.80
C CYS A 295 13.18 6.07 -4.68
N SER A 296 13.47 4.89 -5.24
CA SER A 296 14.54 4.75 -6.22
C SER A 296 14.12 5.20 -7.63
N ALA A 297 14.84 6.16 -8.20
CA ALA A 297 14.72 6.50 -9.63
C ALA A 297 15.39 5.46 -10.54
N SER A 298 16.34 4.68 -9.99
CA SER A 298 17.04 3.64 -10.75
C SER A 298 16.24 2.34 -10.73
N GLY A 299 16.07 1.76 -11.92
CA GLY A 299 15.30 0.53 -12.06
C GLY A 299 16.00 -0.66 -11.42
N LYS A 300 15.48 -1.10 -10.27
CA LYS A 300 15.89 -2.31 -9.56
C LYS A 300 16.10 -3.48 -10.51
N TRP A 301 15.23 -3.64 -11.51
CA TRP A 301 15.21 -4.75 -12.45
C TRP A 301 15.85 -4.43 -13.81
N ASN A 302 16.47 -3.26 -13.97
CA ASN A 302 17.12 -2.89 -15.23
C ASN A 302 18.25 -3.85 -15.61
N TYR A 303 18.90 -4.48 -14.62
CA TYR A 303 19.99 -5.42 -14.84
C TYR A 303 19.59 -6.63 -15.69
N ILE A 304 18.30 -6.97 -15.78
CA ILE A 304 17.83 -8.10 -16.60
C ILE A 304 18.25 -7.93 -18.07
N ALA A 305 18.34 -6.69 -18.54
CA ALA A 305 18.83 -6.38 -19.88
C ALA A 305 20.37 -6.31 -19.98
N ASP A 306 21.06 -6.02 -18.88
CA ASP A 306 22.50 -5.74 -18.85
C ASP A 306 23.36 -6.99 -18.63
N GLY A 307 22.74 -8.10 -18.19
CA GLY A 307 23.40 -9.37 -17.89
C GLY A 307 24.04 -9.41 -16.49
N PRO A 308 24.44 -10.60 -16.00
CA PRO A 308 25.05 -10.74 -14.69
C PRO A 308 26.42 -10.01 -14.58
N PRO A 309 26.82 -9.52 -13.39
CA PRO A 309 26.13 -9.68 -12.11
C PRO A 309 25.01 -8.65 -11.87
N TYR A 310 23.90 -9.18 -11.34
CA TYR A 310 22.80 -8.49 -10.69
C TYR A 310 23.33 -7.35 -9.80
N GLN A 311 22.73 -6.15 -9.84
CA GLN A 311 23.32 -4.90 -9.33
C GLN A 311 24.11 -5.02 -8.01
N PRO A 312 25.27 -4.34 -7.87
CA PRO A 312 26.18 -4.52 -6.73
C PRO A 312 25.65 -4.02 -5.37
N ASN A 313 24.57 -3.24 -5.33
CA ASN A 313 24.14 -2.51 -4.12
C ASN A 313 22.82 -3.02 -3.50
N TRP A 314 22.28 -4.14 -3.96
CA TRP A 314 21.08 -4.73 -3.38
C TRP A 314 21.29 -6.21 -3.06
N THR A 315 20.94 -6.60 -1.84
CA THR A 315 21.02 -7.99 -1.38
C THR A 315 19.65 -8.66 -1.53
N PRO A 316 19.55 -9.76 -2.29
CA PRO A 316 18.32 -10.54 -2.40
C PRO A 316 17.79 -10.97 -1.04
N ARG A 317 16.47 -10.97 -0.89
CA ARG A 317 15.85 -11.55 0.31
C ARG A 317 16.09 -13.05 0.33
N PRO A 318 16.15 -13.69 1.51
CA PRO A 318 16.18 -15.15 1.54
C PRO A 318 14.86 -15.70 0.98
N ARG A 319 14.93 -16.82 0.25
CA ARG A 319 13.76 -17.45 -0.40
C ARG A 319 12.72 -17.88 0.62
N ASP A 320 11.45 -17.90 0.21
CA ASP A 320 10.30 -18.22 1.08
C ASP A 320 10.37 -19.64 1.67
N GLU A 321 11.07 -20.56 1.00
CA GLU A 321 11.36 -21.92 1.46
C GLU A 321 12.38 -21.99 2.62
N PHE A 322 13.26 -20.98 2.77
CA PHE A 322 14.31 -20.92 3.79
C PHE A 322 14.09 -19.85 4.86
N THR A 323 13.10 -18.95 4.70
CA THR A 323 12.80 -17.91 5.70
C THR A 323 11.92 -18.37 6.85
N ARG A 324 11.28 -19.55 6.79
CA ARG A 324 10.31 -19.95 7.82
C ARG A 324 10.42 -21.42 8.19
N PRO A 325 11.17 -21.77 9.25
CA PRO A 325 11.11 -23.08 9.84
C PRO A 325 9.66 -23.40 10.23
N ASN A 326 9.28 -24.67 10.05
CA ASN A 326 8.04 -25.25 10.55
C ASN A 326 7.71 -24.71 11.96
N PHE A 327 6.56 -24.05 12.10
CA PHE A 327 5.92 -23.89 13.41
C PHE A 327 5.59 -25.30 13.91
N THR A 328 6.56 -25.90 14.59
CA THR A 328 6.37 -27.14 15.32
C THR A 328 5.55 -26.72 16.54
N LEU A 329 4.30 -27.17 16.61
CA LEU A 329 3.47 -27.04 17.81
C LEU A 329 4.25 -27.64 18.99
N GLN A 330 4.84 -26.80 19.84
CA GLN A 330 5.28 -27.21 21.17
C GLN A 330 4.14 -26.95 22.15
N GLN A 331 3.67 -28.05 22.74
CA GLN A 331 2.81 -28.08 23.92
C GLN A 331 3.55 -27.49 25.13
N GLU A 332 2.79 -26.68 25.91
CA GLU A 332 2.84 -26.42 27.37
C GLU A 332 4.22 -26.09 28.01
N THR A 333 4.39 -25.05 28.83
CA THR A 333 3.69 -24.82 30.11
C THR A 333 4.07 -23.46 30.74
N GLN A 334 3.11 -22.91 31.50
CA GLN A 334 3.23 -22.11 32.75
C GLN A 334 3.69 -20.64 32.81
N ALA A 335 2.72 -19.86 33.32
CA ALA A 335 2.77 -18.77 34.31
C ALA A 335 3.32 -17.39 33.90
N THR A 336 2.47 -16.36 33.99
CA THR A 336 2.35 -15.49 35.19
C THR A 336 1.06 -14.67 35.14
N ASN A 337 0.41 -14.53 36.30
CA ASN A 337 -0.66 -13.58 36.53
C ASN A 337 -0.03 -12.21 36.79
N ASP A 338 -0.23 -11.25 35.89
CA ASP A 338 -0.05 -9.83 36.21
C ASP A 338 -1.30 -9.05 35.79
N THR A 339 -2.01 -8.60 36.83
CA THR A 339 -3.14 -7.68 36.79
C THR A 339 -2.71 -6.32 36.23
N LEU A 340 -3.25 -5.93 35.07
CA LEU A 340 -3.20 -4.56 34.56
C LEU A 340 -4.25 -3.71 35.28
N THR A 341 -3.80 -2.69 36.00
CA THR A 341 -4.61 -1.61 36.54
C THR A 341 -5.08 -0.69 35.42
N ALA A 342 -6.38 -0.37 35.42
CA ALA A 342 -7.00 0.55 34.48
C ALA A 342 -6.47 1.98 34.67
N ILE A 343 -6.04 2.61 33.57
CA ILE A 343 -5.82 4.05 33.50
C ILE A 343 -7.14 4.69 33.08
N ASP A 344 -7.67 5.52 33.96
CA ASP A 344 -8.89 6.29 33.83
C ASP A 344 -8.66 7.47 32.87
N ASN A 345 -9.07 7.34 31.61
CA ASN A 345 -9.04 8.43 30.64
C ASN A 345 -10.37 9.19 30.67
N LYS A 346 -10.37 10.32 31.38
CA LYS A 346 -11.42 11.34 31.26
C LYS A 346 -11.40 11.90 29.83
N SER A 347 -12.38 11.53 29.02
CA SER A 347 -12.63 12.20 27.74
C SER A 347 -13.19 13.60 28.02
N GLN A 348 -12.44 14.65 27.64
CA GLN A 348 -13.05 15.95 27.42
C GLN A 348 -13.74 15.92 26.05
N THR A 349 -15.06 15.92 26.07
CA THR A 349 -15.90 16.15 24.89
C THR A 349 -15.82 17.63 24.51
N TYR A 350 -15.30 17.92 23.33
CA TYR A 350 -15.45 19.23 22.71
C TYR A 350 -16.73 19.22 21.86
N ASP A 351 -17.63 20.15 22.18
CA ASP A 351 -18.88 20.39 21.49
C ASP A 351 -18.56 21.11 20.16
N ALA A 352 -18.55 20.37 19.06
CA ALA A 352 -18.39 20.94 17.73
C ALA A 352 -19.77 21.35 17.21
N GLN A 353 -20.10 22.63 17.35
CA GLN A 353 -21.23 23.22 16.64
C GLN A 353 -20.99 23.13 15.13
N ASP A 354 -22.00 22.64 14.39
CA ASP A 354 -22.03 22.51 12.94
C ASP A 354 -21.75 23.84 12.22
N ALA A 355 -20.49 24.08 11.86
CA ALA A 355 -20.10 25.06 10.87
C ALA A 355 -19.61 24.32 9.62
N ALA A 356 -20.41 24.34 8.55
CA ALA A 356 -19.98 23.82 7.26
C ALA A 356 -18.90 24.74 6.65
N PHE A 357 -17.64 24.29 6.61
CA PHE A 357 -16.55 25.00 5.93
C PHE A 357 -16.18 24.32 4.60
N ARG A 358 -15.68 25.12 3.65
CA ARG A 358 -15.35 24.65 2.30
C ARG A 358 -13.85 24.37 2.18
N VAL A 359 -13.49 23.12 1.93
CA VAL A 359 -12.18 22.73 1.40
C VAL A 359 -12.30 22.68 -0.12
N LEU A 360 -11.42 23.37 -0.84
CA LEU A 360 -11.45 23.41 -2.30
C LEU A 360 -10.35 22.51 -2.87
N VAL A 361 -10.75 21.57 -3.73
CA VAL A 361 -9.83 20.84 -4.62
C VAL A 361 -9.58 21.75 -5.82
N ALA A 362 -8.37 22.29 -5.91
CA ALA A 362 -8.03 23.39 -6.82
C ALA A 362 -8.12 23.01 -8.32
N ASN A 363 -8.13 21.72 -8.66
CA ASN A 363 -7.96 21.23 -10.04
C ASN A 363 -9.23 20.62 -10.69
N ARG A 364 -10.44 21.02 -10.24
CA ARG A 364 -11.70 20.78 -10.99
C ARG A 364 -12.34 22.10 -11.45
N ILE A 365 -11.56 22.97 -12.10
CA ILE A 365 -12.07 24.18 -12.79
C ILE A 365 -11.73 24.07 -14.27
#